data_AF-A0A1L8D088-F1
#
_entry.id   AF-A0A1L8D088-F1
#
_cell.length_a   1.000
_cell.length_b   1.000
_cell.length_c   1.000
_cell.angle_alpha   90.00
_cell.angle_beta   90.00
_cell.angle_gamma   90.00
#
_symmetry.space_group_name_H-M   'P 1'
#
loop_
_entity.id
_entity.type
_entity.pdbx_description
1 polymer ?
#
loop_
_entity_poly.entity_id
_entity_poly.type
_entity_poly.pdbx_seq_one_letter_code
_entity_poly.pdbx_strand_id
1 'polypeptide(L)' 'MVMKQIITIQARLFPKKEEKECLDNLMRNWNSCKRYAYNRLLEGKTRKELKKELQSFFKLNSRYVDDAI' A
#
# COMPACT_ATOMS: atom_id res chain seq x y z
N MET A 1 30.90 -15.64 8.40
CA MET A 1 29.75 -14.80 7.96
C MET A 1 28.92 -15.64 7.00
N VAL A 2 27.76 -16.17 7.45
CA VAL A 2 26.92 -17.04 6.61
C VAL A 2 26.00 -16.16 5.76
N MET A 3 26.13 -16.24 4.44
CA MET A 3 25.20 -15.57 3.53
C MET A 3 23.85 -16.28 3.59
N LYS A 4 22.83 -15.57 4.10
CA LYS A 4 21.46 -16.07 4.09
C LYS A 4 20.92 -15.92 2.67
N GLN A 5 20.67 -17.03 1.99
CA GLN A 5 20.03 -17.02 0.68
C GLN A 5 18.58 -16.53 0.85
N ILE A 6 18.25 -15.37 0.28
CA ILE A 6 16.88 -14.87 0.24
C ILE A 6 16.28 -15.31 -1.09
N ILE A 7 15.29 -16.19 -1.03
CA ILE A 7 14.52 -16.62 -2.21
C ILE A 7 13.21 -15.84 -2.20
N THR A 8 12.97 -15.04 -3.23
CA THR A 8 11.69 -14.37 -3.44
C THR A 8 10.87 -15.19 -4.43
N ILE A 9 9.66 -15.59 -4.02
CA ILE A 9 8.71 -16.27 -4.91
C ILE A 9 7.66 -15.24 -5.33
N GLN A 10 7.39 -15.17 -6.63
CA GLN A 10 6.31 -14.38 -7.20
C GLN A 10 5.25 -15.32 -7.76
N ALA A 11 3.98 -15.04 -7.50
CA ALA A 11 2.87 -15.81 -8.02
C ALA A 11 1.75 -14.87 -8.47
N ARG A 12 0.98 -15.29 -9.48
CA ARG A 12 -0.22 -14.59 -9.89
C ARG A 12 -1.37 -14.96 -8.95
N LEU A 13 -2.10 -13.96 -8.48
CA LEU A 13 -3.30 -14.16 -7.68
C LEU A 13 -4.49 -14.46 -8.61
N PHE A 14 -5.24 -15.52 -8.29
CA PHE A 14 -6.47 -15.90 -8.99
C PHE A 14 -7.64 -15.86 -8.00
N PRO A 15 -8.22 -14.68 -7.74
CA PRO A 15 -9.33 -14.54 -6.80
C PRO A 15 -10.59 -15.21 -7.37
N LYS A 16 -11.47 -15.68 -6.47
CA LYS A 16 -12.83 -16.10 -6.87
C LYS A 16 -13.60 -14.89 -7.38
N LYS A 17 -14.68 -15.14 -8.12
CA LYS A 17 -15.51 -14.06 -8.71
C LYS A 17 -16.04 -13.12 -7.62
N GLU A 18 -16.41 -13.66 -6.46
CA GLU A 18 -16.93 -12.93 -5.31
C GLU A 18 -15.85 -12.07 -4.62
N GLU A 19 -14.58 -12.48 -4.69
CA GLU A 19 -13.46 -11.78 -4.08
C GLU A 19 -12.87 -10.70 -4.99
N LYS A 20 -13.09 -10.82 -6.29
CA LYS A 20 -12.52 -9.92 -7.30
C LYS A 20 -12.91 -8.46 -7.05
N GLU A 21 -14.18 -8.19 -6.75
CA GLU A 21 -14.64 -6.82 -6.52
C GLU A 21 -13.99 -6.20 -5.27
N CYS A 22 -13.86 -6.98 -4.19
CA CYS A 22 -13.17 -6.56 -2.98
C CYS A 22 -11.69 -6.24 -3.26
N LEU A 23 -11.01 -7.12 -4.01
CA LEU A 23 -9.63 -6.91 -4.43
C LEU A 23 -9.49 -5.67 -5.31
N ASP A 24 -10.33 -5.50 -6.31
CA ASP A 24 -10.29 -4.36 -7.24
C ASP A 24 -10.50 -3.03 -6.48
N ASN A 25 -11.44 -3.00 -5.53
CA ASN A 25 -11.67 -1.84 -4.67
C ASN A 25 -10.48 -1.56 -3.74
N LEU A 26 -9.89 -2.59 -3.14
CA LEU A 26 -8.69 -2.45 -2.31
C LEU A 26 -7.52 -1.90 -3.12
N MET A 27 -7.25 -2.47 -4.30
CA MET A 27 -6.19 -2.03 -5.19
C MET A 27 -6.41 -0.59 -5.67
N ARG A 28 -7.65 -0.22 -5.99
CA ARG A 28 -8.01 1.15 -6.37
C ARG A 28 -7.72 2.14 -5.24
N ASN A 29 -8.18 1.83 -4.02
CA ASN A 29 -7.94 2.69 -2.84
C ASN A 29 -6.45 2.82 -2.52
N TRP A 30 -5.71 1.71 -2.56
CA TRP A 30 -4.27 1.72 -2.29
C TRP A 30 -3.49 2.53 -3.34
N ASN A 31 -3.80 2.37 -4.63
CA ASN A 31 -3.17 3.17 -5.69
C ASN A 31 -3.50 4.67 -5.57
N SER A 32 -4.72 5.01 -5.18
CA SER A 32 -5.09 6.41 -4.90
C SER A 32 -4.33 6.97 -3.69
N CYS A 33 -4.18 6.18 -2.61
CA CYS A 33 -3.38 6.54 -1.45
C CYS A 33 -1.93 6.84 -1.84
N LYS A 34 -1.31 5.96 -2.63
CA LYS A 34 0.06 6.12 -3.12
C LYS A 34 0.26 7.40 -3.93
N ARG A 35 -0.66 7.70 -4.86
CA ARG A 35 -0.61 8.93 -5.67
C ARG A 35 -0.76 10.18 -4.81
N TYR A 36 -1.67 10.16 -3.83
CA TYR A 36 -1.86 11.27 -2.91
C TYR A 36 -0.61 11.47 -2.04
N ALA A 37 -0.07 10.40 -1.45
CA ALA A 37 1.13 10.44 -0.62
C ALA A 37 2.31 11.05 -1.38
N TYR A 38 2.55 10.58 -2.61
CA TYR A 38 3.62 11.08 -3.48
C TYR A 38 3.54 12.60 -3.68
N ASN A 39 2.38 13.14 -4.04
CA ASN A 39 2.21 14.59 -4.24
C ASN A 39 2.46 15.38 -2.95
N ARG A 40 1.98 14.88 -1.81
CA ARG A 40 2.18 15.55 -0.52
C ARG A 40 3.63 15.49 -0.04
N LEU A 41 4.35 14.43 -0.36
CA LEU A 41 5.80 14.35 -0.09
C LEU A 41 6.56 15.42 -0.87
N LEU A 42 6.18 15.67 -2.14
CA LEU A 42 6.77 16.75 -2.95
C LEU A 42 6.48 18.15 -2.38
N GLU A 43 5.35 18.31 -1.70
CA GLU A 43 4.99 19.54 -0.97
C GLU A 43 5.68 19.66 0.40
N GLY A 44 6.50 18.69 0.79
CA GLY A 44 7.28 18.74 2.03
C GLY A 44 6.59 18.13 3.26
N LYS A 45 5.42 17.48 3.12
CA LYS A 45 4.84 16.71 4.23
C LYS A 45 5.75 15.56 4.63
N THR A 46 5.83 15.27 5.93
CA THR A 46 6.64 14.16 6.43
C THR A 46 5.91 12.82 6.34
N ARG A 47 6.68 11.72 6.24
CA ARG A 47 6.12 10.35 6.28
C ARG A 47 5.26 10.09 7.52
N LYS A 48 5.65 10.64 8.68
CA LYS A 48 4.92 10.46 9.95
C LYS A 48 3.54 11.13 9.92
N GLU A 49 3.46 12.35 9.38
CA GLU A 49 2.19 13.07 9.22
C GLU A 49 1.27 12.33 8.24
N LEU A 50 1.81 11.94 7.08
CA LEU A 50 1.07 11.21 6.07
C LEU A 50 0.55 9.87 6.59
N LYS A 51 1.37 9.09 7.31
CA LYS A 51 0.93 7.80 7.84
C LYS A 51 -0.30 7.92 8.74
N LYS A 52 -0.34 8.95 9.59
CA LYS A 52 -1.47 9.21 10.49
C LYS A 52 -2.72 9.69 9.73
N GLU A 53 -2.55 10.60 8.77
CA GLU A 53 -3.63 11.16 7.96
C GLU A 53 -4.26 10.11 7.04
N LEU A 54 -3.43 9.39 6.30
CA LEU A 54 -3.86 8.47 5.24
C LEU A 54 -4.50 7.20 5.77
N GLN A 55 -4.12 6.73 6.96
CA GLN A 55 -4.75 5.57 7.58
C GLN A 55 -6.25 5.79 7.82
N SER A 56 -6.62 6.95 8.37
CA SER A 56 -8.03 7.30 8.60
C SER A 56 -8.75 7.63 7.30
N PHE A 57 -8.10 8.35 6.38
CA PHE A 57 -8.73 8.83 5.15
C PHE A 57 -9.03 7.70 4.15
N PHE A 58 -8.04 6.84 3.88
CA PHE A 58 -8.19 5.73 2.94
C PHE A 58 -8.74 4.44 3.58
N LYS A 59 -8.89 4.41 4.91
CA LYS A 59 -9.34 3.24 5.69
C LYS A 59 -8.51 1.98 5.40
N LEU A 60 -7.22 2.16 5.16
CA LEU A 60 -6.27 1.08 4.90
C LEU A 60 -5.59 0.64 6.19
N ASN A 61 -5.14 -0.63 6.23
CA ASN A 61 -4.27 -1.09 7.31
C ASN A 61 -2.99 -0.22 7.36
N SER A 62 -2.49 0.07 8.57
CA SER A 62 -1.32 0.93 8.77
C SER A 62 -0.07 0.45 8.02
N ARG A 63 0.09 -0.86 7.79
CA ARG A 63 1.18 -1.41 6.97
C ARG A 63 1.03 -0.99 5.50
N TYR A 64 -0.14 -1.17 4.92
CA TYR A 64 -0.39 -0.80 3.52
C TYR A 64 -0.29 0.70 3.28
N VAL A 65 -0.65 1.52 4.27
CA VAL A 65 -0.43 2.98 4.22
C VAL A 65 1.07 3.29 4.21
N ASP A 66 1.83 2.64 5.09
CA ASP A 66 3.28 2.83 5.15
C ASP A 66 3.99 2.40 3.85
N ASP A 67 3.51 1.34 3.20
CA ASP A 67 3.99 0.88 1.89
C ASP A 67 3.58 1.83 0.73
N ALA A 68 2.53 2.63 0.93
CA ALA A 68 2.05 3.61 -0.05
C ALA A 68 2.78 4.96 0.02
N ILE A 69 3.49 5.25 1.12
CA ILE A 69 4.26 6.47 1.35
C ILE A 69 5.74 6.21 1.04
#